data_AF-A0A2M7Y1Y5-F1
#
_entry.id   AF-A0A2M7Y1Y5-F1
#
_cell.length_a   1.000
_cell.length_b   1.000
_cell.length_c   1.000
_cell.angle_alpha   90.00
_cell.angle_beta   90.00
_cell.angle_gamma   90.00
#
_symmetry.space_group_name_H-M   'P 1'
#
loop_
_entity.id
_entity.type
_entity.pdbx_description
1 polymer ?
#
loop_
_entity_poly.entity_id
_entity_poly.type
_entity_poly.pdbx_seq_one_letter_code
_entity_poly.pdbx_strand_id
1 'polypeptide(L)' 'MSKKFPVQPWHPGRVCWGCELYCPARDMRCGNGSDRTQHPVEMFGEDWHL' A
#
# COMPACT_ATOMS: atom_id res chain seq x y z
N MET A 1 10.15 -13.10 -0.44
CA MET A 1 10.35 -12.46 0.88
C MET A 1 8.99 -12.12 1.45
N SER A 2 8.69 -12.44 2.71
CA SER A 2 7.42 -12.07 3.34
C SER A 2 7.40 -10.57 3.63
N LYS A 3 6.92 -9.80 2.65
CA LYS A 3 6.69 -8.37 2.80
C LYS A 3 5.82 -8.13 4.03
N LYS A 4 6.25 -7.26 4.96
CA LYS A 4 5.49 -6.96 6.18
C LYS A 4 4.24 -6.17 5.83
N PHE A 5 3.11 -6.85 5.66
CA PHE A 5 1.81 -6.22 5.43
C PHE A 5 1.13 -5.95 6.79
N PRO A 6 1.16 -4.72 7.31
CA PRO A 6 0.53 -4.38 8.58
C PRO A 6 -1.00 -4.37 8.41
N VAL A 7 -1.73 -4.77 9.44
CA VAL A 7 -3.21 -4.73 9.41
C VAL A 7 -3.70 -3.28 9.39
N GLN A 8 -3.09 -2.39 10.17
CA GLN A 8 -3.46 -0.97 10.23
C GLN A 8 -2.21 -0.08 10.14
N PRO A 9 -1.76 0.25 8.91
CA PRO A 9 -0.73 1.26 8.72
C PRO A 9 -1.25 2.65 9.12
N TRP A 10 -0.40 3.49 9.70
CA TRP A 10 -0.76 4.85 10.11
C TRP A 10 -1.03 5.81 8.94
N HIS A 11 -0.34 5.61 7.81
CA HIS A 11 -0.49 6.43 6.59
C HIS A 11 -0.54 5.55 5.34
N PRO A 12 -1.61 4.76 5.13
CA PRO A 12 -1.72 3.85 4.00
C PRO A 12 -1.60 4.57 2.65
N GLY A 13 -2.08 5.81 2.57
CA GLY A 13 -2.04 6.66 1.38
C GLY A 13 -0.66 7.02 0.83
N ARG A 14 0.41 6.86 1.62
CA ARG A 14 1.74 7.37 1.25
C ARG A 14 2.59 6.40 0.44
N VAL A 15 2.21 5.12 0.37
CA VAL A 15 3.00 4.07 -0.28
C VAL A 15 2.14 3.23 -1.21
N CYS A 16 2.78 2.57 -2.16
CA CYS A 16 2.19 1.52 -2.99
C CYS A 16 2.24 0.18 -2.25
N TRP A 17 1.07 -0.41 -2.02
CA TRP A 17 0.93 -1.67 -1.31
C TRP A 17 1.15 -2.90 -2.20
N GLY A 18 1.11 -2.73 -3.53
CA GLY A 18 1.32 -3.77 -4.53
C GLY A 18 2.78 -4.05 -4.89
N CYS A 19 3.72 -3.15 -4.56
CA CYS A 19 5.15 -3.33 -4.89
C CYS A 19 5.98 -3.79 -3.70
N GLU A 20 6.92 -4.71 -3.87
CA GLU A 20 7.74 -5.25 -2.75
C GLU A 20 8.50 -4.17 -1.95
N LEU A 21 8.86 -3.05 -2.60
CA LEU A 21 9.70 -1.98 -2.05
C LEU A 21 8.95 -0.88 -1.28
N TYR A 22 7.61 -0.92 -1.21
CA TYR A 22 6.81 0.19 -0.63
C TYR A 22 7.16 1.56 -1.21
N CYS A 23 7.21 1.60 -2.53
CA CYS A 23 7.38 2.77 -3.36
C CYS A 23 6.53 3.94 -2.84
N PRO A 24 7.09 5.15 -2.64
CA PRO A 24 6.31 6.31 -2.26
C PRO A 24 5.23 6.61 -3.31
N ALA A 25 4.06 7.06 -2.88
CA ALA A 25 2.97 7.45 -3.79
C ALA A 25 3.37 8.58 -4.77
N ARG A 26 4.41 9.35 -4.43
CA ARG A 26 4.96 10.44 -5.25
C ARG A 26 6.21 10.05 -6.05
N ASP A 27 6.77 8.88 -5.83
CA ASP A 27 7.95 8.35 -6.53
C ASP A 27 7.74 6.85 -6.81
N MET A 28 6.73 6.56 -7.63
CA MET A 28 6.32 5.19 -7.92
C MET A 28 7.31 4.54 -8.87
N ARG A 29 8.10 3.62 -8.32
CA ARG A 29 9.04 2.79 -9.10
C ARG A 29 8.40 1.51 -9.64
N CYS A 30 7.23 1.15 -9.15
CA CYS A 30 6.44 0.03 -9.63
C CYS A 30 5.44 0.45 -10.70
N GLY A 31 5.02 -0.48 -11.57
CA GLY A 31 3.96 -0.21 -12.53
C GLY A 31 4.31 0.81 -13.62
N ASN A 32 5.60 1.01 -13.94
CA ASN A 32 6.05 1.97 -14.95
C ASN A 32 5.62 3.45 -14.66
N GLY A 33 5.54 3.82 -13.37
CA GLY A 33 5.02 5.13 -12.95
C GLY A 33 3.49 5.22 -12.92
N SER A 34 2.78 4.10 -13.12
CA SER A 34 1.31 4.00 -13.01
C SER A 34 0.84 4.04 -11.56
N ASP A 35 -0.45 4.32 -11.38
CA ASP A 35 -1.15 4.53 -10.10
C ASP A 35 -0.79 3.52 -9.00
N ARG A 36 -0.77 4.02 -7.76
CA ARG A 36 -0.41 3.20 -6.59
C ARG A 36 -1.51 2.19 -6.32
N THR A 37 -1.12 1.02 -5.84
CA THR A 37 -2.06 0.11 -5.19
C THR A 37 -2.36 0.60 -3.78
N GLN A 38 -3.64 0.81 -3.48
CA GLN A 38 -4.15 1.25 -2.19
C GLN A 38 -4.10 0.12 -1.15
N HIS A 39 -3.99 0.45 0.13
CA HIS A 39 -4.16 -0.54 1.20
C HIS A 39 -5.65 -0.89 1.33
N PRO A 40 -6.03 -2.14 1.62
CA PRO A 40 -7.42 -2.53 1.87
C PRO A 40 -8.10 -1.67 2.94
N VAL A 41 -7.38 -1.27 4.00
CA VAL A 41 -7.89 -0.35 5.03
C VAL A 41 -8.42 0.97 4.47
N GLU A 42 -7.93 1.43 3.32
CA GLU A 42 -8.38 2.69 2.70
C GLU A 42 -9.73 2.56 2.02
N MET A 43 -10.04 1.36 1.52
CA MET A 43 -11.30 1.09 0.81
C MET A 43 -12.35 0.47 1.73
N PHE A 44 -11.93 -0.39 2.66
CA PHE A 44 -12.81 -1.19 3.50
C PHE A 44 -12.80 -0.74 4.97
N GLY A 45 -11.93 0.19 5.37
CA GLY A 45 -11.82 0.68 6.74
C GLY A 45 -10.98 -0.22 7.65
N GLU A 46 -10.98 0.09 8.94
CA GLU A 46 -10.17 -0.57 9.98
C GLU A 46 -10.44 -2.08 10.12
N ASP A 47 -11.62 -2.52 9.72
CA ASP A 47 -12.14 -3.89 9.83
C ASP A 47 -11.92 -4.76 8.59
N TRP A 48 -11.07 -4.34 7.65
CA TRP A 48 -10.86 -5.06 6.38
C TRP A 48 -10.30 -6.50 6.52
N HIS A 49 -9.76 -6.84 7.69
CA HIS A 49 -9.16 -8.14 8.00
C HIS A 49 -10.10 -9.09 8.77
N LEU A 50 -11.33 -8.67 9.11
CA LEU A 50 -12.29 -9.53 9.85
C LEU A 50 -12.64 -10.84 9.11
#